data_AF-A0A821HSQ3-F1
#
_entry.id   AF-A0A821HSQ3-F1
#
_cell.length_a   1.000
_cell.length_b   1.000
_cell.length_c   1.000
_cell.angle_alpha   90.00
_cell.angle_beta   90.00
_cell.angle_gamma   90.00
#
_symmetry.space_group_name_H-M   'P 1'
#
loop_
_entity.id
_entity.type
_entity.pdbx_description
1 polymer ?
#
loop_
_entity_poly.entity_id
_entity_poly.type
_entity_poly.pdbx_seq_one_letter_code
_entity_poly.pdbx_strand_id
1 'polypeptide(L)'
;MIENTLSEFSQTIQIHEAKLAKIQPNQIKIAEQLQALNTLKTGIERLHINFQRSSIYLAIAQIFRNQLTLNFLSPDDLQKVVYHVIEQGNLTFNAHHGSISIVEIITKLLVRQQIDFIPSSQYKNQNPQEIGRLVITSFFAVPQQEQTSFHVYKLLTMPYLHKNRTIQLSHIPRYWEINPTDNTTMEWHDPEESGCNLQLMTSYRDTPPLRTISKDSCLGQIIGSLPLFSCHAKYVSHFGVFV
;
A
#
# COMPACT_ATOMS: atom_id res chain seq x y z
N MET A 1 73.56 -16.50 -47.69
CA MET A 1 73.35 -16.16 -46.26
C MET A 1 72.51 -14.88 -46.11
N ILE A 2 72.86 -13.78 -46.81
CA ILE A 2 72.11 -12.51 -46.76
C ILE A 2 70.63 -12.64 -47.21
N GLU A 3 70.36 -13.41 -48.28
CA GLU A 3 69.00 -13.60 -48.80
C GLU A 3 68.05 -14.30 -47.82
N ASN A 4 68.53 -15.25 -47.01
CA ASN A 4 67.70 -15.93 -46.02
C ASN A 4 67.28 -14.97 -44.90
N THR A 5 68.21 -14.15 -44.40
CA THR A 5 67.92 -13.11 -43.40
C THR A 5 66.93 -12.05 -43.90
N LEU A 6 67.04 -11.65 -45.17
CA LEU A 6 66.08 -10.70 -45.79
C LEU A 6 64.69 -11.32 -45.95
N SER A 7 64.62 -12.61 -46.31
CA SER A 7 63.37 -13.36 -46.41
C SER A 7 62.67 -13.49 -45.06
N GLU A 8 63.40 -13.89 -44.01
CA GLU A 8 62.87 -13.99 -42.64
C GLU A 8 62.38 -12.64 -42.10
N PHE A 9 63.12 -11.57 -42.38
CA PHE A 9 62.72 -10.22 -42.00
C PHE A 9 61.43 -9.78 -42.71
N SER A 10 61.33 -10.00 -44.03
CA SER A 10 60.15 -9.71 -44.84
C SER A 10 58.91 -10.46 -44.32
N GLN A 11 59.08 -11.75 -44.00
CA GLN A 11 58.00 -12.59 -43.47
C GLN A 11 57.54 -12.10 -42.08
N THR A 12 58.47 -11.65 -41.24
CA THR A 12 58.17 -11.08 -39.91
C THR A 12 57.39 -9.77 -40.02
N ILE A 13 57.75 -8.90 -40.98
CA ILE A 13 57.03 -7.66 -41.27
C ILE A 13 55.59 -7.97 -41.73
N GLN A 14 55.40 -8.89 -42.69
CA GLN A 14 54.06 -9.24 -43.16
C GLN A 14 53.17 -9.79 -42.04
N ILE A 15 53.73 -10.61 -41.13
CA ILE A 15 53.00 -11.10 -39.95
C ILE A 15 52.62 -9.95 -39.02
N HIS A 16 53.49 -8.96 -38.83
CA HIS A 16 53.20 -7.79 -37.99
C HIS A 16 52.16 -6.87 -38.62
N GLU A 17 52.23 -6.61 -39.93
CA GLU A 17 51.22 -5.85 -40.66
C GLU A 17 49.84 -6.52 -40.59
N ALA A 18 49.78 -7.84 -40.80
CA ALA A 18 48.53 -8.60 -40.69
C ALA A 18 47.95 -8.59 -39.26
N LYS A 19 48.80 -8.60 -38.22
CA LYS A 19 48.38 -8.44 -36.82
C LYS A 19 47.86 -7.01 -36.57
N LEU A 20 48.55 -5.98 -37.07
CA LEU A 20 48.14 -4.58 -36.93
C LEU A 20 46.78 -4.32 -37.62
N ALA A 21 46.62 -4.85 -38.83
CA ALA A 21 45.39 -4.79 -39.59
C ALA A 21 44.22 -5.53 -38.94
N LYS A 22 44.48 -6.49 -38.04
CA LYS A 22 43.45 -7.14 -37.20
C LYS A 22 43.14 -6.37 -35.91
N ILE A 23 44.09 -5.58 -35.39
CA ILE A 23 43.89 -4.75 -34.19
C ILE A 23 42.94 -3.59 -34.50
N GLN A 24 43.11 -2.91 -35.64
CA GLN A 24 42.23 -1.80 -36.04
C GLN A 24 40.72 -2.14 -36.09
N PRO A 25 40.26 -3.20 -36.78
CA PRO A 25 38.83 -3.54 -36.82
C PRO A 25 38.30 -3.96 -35.45
N ASN A 26 39.12 -4.57 -34.60
CA ASN A 26 38.73 -4.88 -33.23
C ASN A 26 38.56 -3.60 -32.39
N GLN A 27 39.42 -2.59 -32.57
CA GLN A 27 39.28 -1.29 -31.91
C GLN A 27 38.01 -0.55 -32.38
N ILE A 28 37.71 -0.59 -33.68
CA ILE A 28 36.47 -0.01 -34.24
C ILE A 28 35.25 -0.70 -33.61
N LYS A 29 35.23 -2.04 -33.57
CA LYS A 29 34.14 -2.81 -32.96
C LYS A 29 33.95 -2.49 -31.48
N ILE A 30 35.03 -2.31 -30.72
CA ILE A 30 34.96 -1.91 -29.30
C ILE A 30 34.38 -0.49 -29.16
N ALA A 31 34.78 0.46 -30.02
CA ALA A 31 34.25 1.81 -30.01
C ALA A 31 32.74 1.85 -30.31
N GLU A 32 32.29 1.06 -31.30
CA GLU A 32 30.86 0.90 -31.62
C GLU A 32 30.08 0.30 -30.44
N GLN A 33 30.62 -0.72 -29.78
CA GLN A 33 30.00 -1.33 -28.60
C GLN A 33 29.90 -0.34 -27.43
N LEU A 34 30.93 0.46 -27.19
CA LEU A 34 30.92 1.51 -26.17
C LEU A 34 29.88 2.59 -26.48
N GLN A 35 29.75 2.99 -27.75
CA GLN A 35 28.74 3.95 -28.17
C GLN A 35 27.32 3.40 -27.99
N ALA A 36 27.08 2.13 -28.35
CA ALA A 36 25.80 1.46 -28.13
C ALA A 36 25.47 1.37 -26.63
N LEU A 37 26.45 1.04 -25.79
CA LEU A 37 26.30 0.96 -24.34
C LEU A 37 25.95 2.33 -23.73
N ASN A 38 26.60 3.40 -24.17
CA ASN A 38 26.29 4.77 -23.73
C ASN A 38 24.89 5.22 -24.17
N THR A 39 24.48 4.85 -25.38
CA THR A 39 23.12 5.12 -25.89
C THR A 39 22.08 4.38 -25.06
N LEU A 40 22.32 3.11 -24.75
CA LEU A 40 21.46 2.30 -23.89
C LEU A 40 21.36 2.88 -22.47
N LYS A 41 22.50 3.25 -21.86
CA LYS A 41 22.54 3.90 -20.54
C LYS A 41 21.67 5.16 -20.50
N THR A 42 21.86 6.05 -21.48
CA THR A 42 21.08 7.30 -21.59
C THR A 42 19.58 7.00 -21.79
N GLY A 43 19.26 5.96 -22.58
CA GLY A 43 17.88 5.51 -22.79
C GLY A 43 17.22 5.01 -21.50
N ILE A 44 17.94 4.21 -20.71
CA ILE A 44 17.48 3.71 -19.40
C ILE A 44 17.27 4.87 -18.43
N GLU A 45 18.18 5.83 -18.36
CA GLU A 45 18.04 7.02 -17.50
C GLU A 45 16.80 7.86 -17.88
N ARG A 46 16.56 8.08 -19.19
CA ARG A 46 15.35 8.79 -19.65
C ARG A 46 14.07 8.03 -19.32
N LEU A 47 14.08 6.71 -19.52
CA LEU A 47 12.93 5.86 -19.18
C LEU A 47 12.63 5.91 -17.69
N HIS A 48 13.67 5.85 -16.86
CA HIS A 48 13.56 5.96 -15.41
C HIS A 48 12.93 7.30 -14.98
N ILE A 49 13.40 8.42 -15.54
CA ILE A 49 12.84 9.75 -15.28
C ILE A 49 11.36 9.83 -15.70
N ASN A 50 11.02 9.32 -16.88
CA ASN A 50 9.65 9.33 -17.38
C ASN A 50 8.72 8.48 -16.51
N PHE A 51 9.19 7.32 -16.05
CA PHE A 51 8.45 6.45 -15.16
C PHE A 51 8.21 7.13 -13.81
N GLN A 52 9.24 7.72 -13.21
CA GLN A 52 9.14 8.47 -11.94
C GLN A 52 8.16 9.65 -12.03
N ARG A 53 8.20 10.43 -13.11
CA ARG A 53 7.24 11.52 -13.32
C ARG A 53 5.81 11.00 -13.42
N SER A 54 5.62 9.89 -14.14
CA SER A 54 4.31 9.27 -14.32
C SER A 54 3.76 8.74 -13.00
N SER A 55 4.59 8.12 -12.16
CA SER A 55 4.17 7.62 -10.85
C SER A 55 3.84 8.74 -9.87
N ILE A 56 4.60 9.85 -9.85
CA ILE A 56 4.25 11.03 -9.04
C ILE A 56 2.92 11.62 -9.48
N TYR A 57 2.72 11.84 -10.78
CA TYR A 57 1.45 12.39 -11.30
C TYR A 57 0.26 11.50 -10.94
N LEU A 58 0.40 10.18 -11.13
CA LEU A 58 -0.64 9.23 -10.78
C LEU A 58 -0.95 9.25 -9.28
N ALA A 59 0.07 9.29 -8.43
CA ALA A 59 -0.13 9.34 -6.99
C ALA A 59 -0.81 10.63 -6.55
N ILE A 60 -0.45 11.78 -7.12
CA ILE A 60 -1.13 13.05 -6.85
C ILE A 60 -2.61 12.93 -7.20
N ALA A 61 -2.94 12.41 -8.39
CA ALA A 61 -4.32 12.21 -8.81
C ALA A 61 -5.09 11.23 -7.91
N GLN A 62 -4.43 10.17 -7.44
CA GLN A 62 -4.99 9.21 -6.48
C GLN A 62 -5.28 9.89 -5.13
N ILE A 63 -4.31 10.62 -4.57
CA ILE A 63 -4.46 11.31 -3.29
C ILE A 63 -5.59 12.34 -3.35
N PHE A 64 -5.71 13.13 -4.43
CA PHE A 64 -6.84 14.06 -4.61
C PHE A 64 -8.21 13.37 -4.69
N ARG A 65 -8.24 12.09 -5.10
CA ARG A 65 -9.45 11.25 -5.10
C ARG A 65 -9.63 10.48 -3.79
N ASN A 66 -8.91 10.86 -2.72
CA ASN A 66 -8.86 10.14 -1.45
C ASN A 66 -8.45 8.66 -1.59
N GLN A 67 -7.69 8.32 -2.63
CA GLN A 67 -7.07 7.01 -2.81
C GLN A 67 -5.65 7.06 -2.26
N LEU A 68 -5.47 6.50 -1.07
CA LEU A 68 -4.19 6.50 -0.37
C LEU A 68 -3.21 5.54 -1.06
N THR A 69 -1.97 5.99 -1.26
CA THR A 69 -0.99 5.27 -2.09
C THR A 69 0.43 5.62 -1.69
N LEU A 70 1.34 4.65 -1.77
CA LEU A 70 2.78 4.86 -1.64
C LEU A 70 3.52 4.63 -2.97
N ASN A 71 2.78 4.50 -4.08
CA ASN A 71 3.35 4.12 -5.39
C ASN A 71 4.24 5.20 -6.02
N PHE A 72 4.29 6.40 -5.45
CA PHE A 72 5.23 7.45 -5.85
C PHE A 72 6.63 7.25 -5.26
N LEU A 73 6.78 6.36 -4.27
CA LEU A 73 8.07 6.05 -3.67
C LEU A 73 8.83 5.06 -4.55
N SER A 74 10.15 5.24 -4.63
CA SER A 74 11.04 4.21 -5.16
C SER A 74 10.99 2.98 -4.23
N PRO A 75 11.34 1.77 -4.71
CA PRO A 75 11.41 0.58 -3.85
C PRO A 75 12.29 0.79 -2.61
N ASP A 76 13.42 1.50 -2.76
CA ASP A 76 14.34 1.79 -1.65
C ASP A 76 13.72 2.76 -0.64
N ASP A 77 13.03 3.79 -1.09
CA ASP A 77 12.37 4.76 -0.20
C ASP A 77 11.12 4.17 0.47
N LEU A 78 10.40 3.29 -0.23
CA LEU A 78 9.30 2.53 0.36
C LEU A 78 9.77 1.67 1.52
N GLN A 79 10.92 0.98 1.37
CA GLN A 79 11.51 0.22 2.47
C GLN A 79 11.88 1.13 3.65
N LYS A 80 12.47 2.30 3.41
CA LYS A 80 12.79 3.25 4.49
C LYS A 80 11.53 3.70 5.24
N VAL A 81 10.46 4.04 4.52
CA VAL A 81 9.17 4.40 5.13
C VAL A 81 8.64 3.24 5.97
N VAL A 82 8.66 2.02 5.43
CA VAL A 82 8.25 0.82 6.16
C VAL A 82 9.03 0.68 7.46
N TYR A 83 10.37 0.66 7.42
CA TYR A 83 11.19 0.54 8.63
C TYR A 83 10.95 1.66 9.63
N HIS A 84 10.78 2.89 9.16
CA HIS A 84 10.50 4.03 10.02
C HIS A 84 9.15 3.88 10.75
N VAL A 85 8.10 3.45 10.04
CA VAL A 85 6.78 3.20 10.68
C VAL A 85 6.87 2.06 11.69
N ILE A 86 7.62 1.00 11.38
CA ILE A 86 7.84 -0.12 12.30
C ILE A 86 8.55 0.33 13.57
N GLU A 87 9.64 1.08 13.42
CA GLU A 87 10.46 1.56 14.53
C GLU A 87 9.69 2.56 15.40
N GLN A 88 9.11 3.60 14.80
CA GLN A 88 8.35 4.63 15.53
C GLN A 88 7.08 4.05 16.17
N GLY A 89 6.48 3.05 15.54
CA GLY A 89 5.29 2.38 16.03
C GLY A 89 5.55 1.23 17.00
N ASN A 90 6.81 0.87 17.26
CA ASN A 90 7.20 -0.32 18.02
C ASN A 90 6.43 -1.59 17.57
N LEU A 91 6.31 -1.77 16.26
CA LEU A 91 5.53 -2.84 15.66
C LEU A 91 6.33 -4.14 15.57
N THR A 92 5.69 -5.25 15.90
CA THR A 92 6.24 -6.58 15.70
C THR A 92 5.39 -7.36 14.69
N PHE A 93 6.04 -8.09 13.79
CA PHE A 93 5.37 -8.85 12.75
C PHE A 93 5.74 -10.32 12.86
N ASN A 94 4.73 -11.18 12.99
CA ASN A 94 4.90 -12.63 12.91
C ASN A 94 4.71 -13.05 11.46
N ALA A 95 5.81 -13.23 10.72
CA ALA A 95 5.76 -13.71 9.35
C ALA A 95 5.53 -15.23 9.33
N HIS A 96 4.43 -15.66 8.70
CA HIS A 96 4.15 -17.06 8.40
C HIS A 96 4.00 -17.26 6.90
N HIS A 97 4.18 -18.49 6.40
CA HIS A 97 3.95 -18.78 4.98
C HIS A 97 2.50 -18.43 4.60
N GLY A 98 2.33 -17.62 3.55
CA GLY A 98 1.04 -17.09 3.11
C GLY A 98 0.57 -15.83 3.82
N SER A 99 1.37 -15.27 4.74
CA SER A 99 1.08 -13.96 5.34
C SER A 99 1.20 -12.82 4.33
N ILE A 100 0.42 -11.77 4.57
CA ILE A 100 0.45 -10.52 3.81
C ILE A 100 1.84 -9.90 3.92
N SER A 101 2.34 -9.32 2.83
CA SER A 101 3.65 -8.66 2.85
C SER A 101 3.67 -7.49 3.84
N ILE A 102 4.79 -7.27 4.54
CA ILE A 102 4.94 -6.16 5.49
C ILE A 102 4.62 -4.82 4.81
N VAL A 103 5.05 -4.64 3.56
CA VAL A 103 4.75 -3.45 2.75
C VAL A 103 3.24 -3.24 2.62
N GLU A 104 2.48 -4.30 2.34
CA GLU A 104 1.02 -4.21 2.22
C GLU A 104 0.37 -3.95 3.58
N ILE A 105 0.88 -4.54 4.68
CA ILE A 105 0.39 -4.23 6.03
C ILE A 105 0.61 -2.74 6.35
N ILE A 106 1.83 -2.21 6.14
CA ILE A 106 2.13 -0.80 6.37
C ILE A 106 1.29 0.11 5.46
N THR A 107 1.06 -0.28 4.22
CA THR A 107 0.19 0.47 3.30
C THR A 107 -1.26 0.51 3.82
N LYS A 108 -1.74 -0.57 4.45
CA LYS A 108 -3.07 -0.58 5.11
C LYS A 108 -3.14 0.24 6.38
N LEU A 109 -2.02 0.54 7.05
CA LEU A 109 -1.98 1.47 8.16
C LEU A 109 -2.12 2.94 7.71
N LEU A 110 -1.99 3.24 6.41
CA LEU A 110 -2.11 4.59 5.89
C LEU A 110 -3.57 5.06 6.00
N VAL A 111 -3.81 6.11 6.81
CA VAL A 111 -5.17 6.63 7.06
C VAL A 111 -5.45 7.95 6.37
N ARG A 112 -4.40 8.74 6.10
CA ARG A 112 -4.52 10.03 5.43
C ARG A 112 -3.24 10.38 4.68
N GLN A 113 -3.41 11.11 3.58
CA GLN A 113 -2.33 11.79 2.89
C GLN A 113 -2.71 13.23 2.62
N GLN A 114 -1.71 14.12 2.70
CA GLN A 114 -1.85 15.53 2.40
C GLN A 114 -0.74 15.94 1.44
N ILE A 115 -1.07 16.82 0.49
CA ILE A 115 -0.12 17.38 -0.45
C ILE A 115 0.00 18.87 -0.16
N ASP A 116 1.21 19.32 0.12
CA ASP A 116 1.54 20.71 0.34
C ASP A 116 2.59 21.16 -0.69
N PHE A 117 2.51 22.41 -1.14
CA PHE A 117 3.53 23.04 -1.96
C PHE A 117 4.21 24.13 -1.16
N ILE A 118 5.53 24.01 -0.99
CA ILE A 118 6.36 24.98 -0.28
C ILE A 118 7.13 25.79 -1.33
N PRO A 119 6.78 27.08 -1.56
CA PRO A 119 7.49 27.94 -2.50
C PRO A 119 8.96 28.10 -2.14
N SER A 120 9.83 28.27 -3.14
CA SER A 120 11.28 28.43 -2.91
C SER A 120 11.66 29.69 -2.13
N SER A 121 10.75 30.67 -2.04
CA SER A 121 10.91 31.84 -1.17
C SER A 121 10.90 31.51 0.33
N GLN A 122 10.44 30.32 0.72
CA GLN A 122 10.31 29.92 2.13
C GLN A 122 11.51 29.13 2.67
N TYR A 123 12.52 28.83 1.85
CA TYR A 123 13.73 28.12 2.29
C TYR A 123 14.98 28.60 1.55
N LYS A 124 16.15 28.29 2.10
CA LYS A 124 17.42 28.57 1.44
C LYS A 124 17.58 27.65 0.24
N ASN A 125 17.42 28.22 -0.95
CA ASN A 125 17.54 27.50 -2.20
C ASN A 125 18.88 27.86 -2.90
N GLN A 126 19.62 26.83 -3.31
CA GLN A 126 20.86 26.99 -4.08
C GLN A 126 20.61 27.00 -5.59
N ASN A 127 19.45 26.52 -6.04
CA ASN A 127 19.09 26.42 -7.44
C ASN A 127 18.09 27.51 -7.83
N PRO A 128 18.50 28.55 -8.57
CA PRO A 128 17.60 29.66 -8.93
C PRO A 128 16.43 29.24 -9.84
N GLN A 129 16.46 28.04 -10.42
CA GLN A 129 15.37 27.51 -11.26
C GLN A 129 14.29 26.76 -10.47
N GLU A 130 14.54 26.40 -9.21
CA GLU A 130 13.56 25.71 -8.37
C GLU A 130 12.50 26.70 -7.87
N ILE A 131 11.23 26.46 -8.22
CA ILE A 131 10.08 27.30 -7.84
C ILE A 131 9.47 26.89 -6.49
N GLY A 132 9.77 25.69 -6.02
CA GLY A 132 9.20 25.14 -4.79
C GLY A 132 9.36 23.64 -4.68
N ARG A 133 8.94 23.11 -3.54
CA ARG A 133 8.95 21.68 -3.21
C ARG A 133 7.53 21.19 -2.99
N LEU A 134 7.21 20.06 -3.62
CA LEU A 134 6.01 19.32 -3.31
C LEU A 134 6.30 18.38 -2.13
N VAL A 135 5.50 18.47 -1.09
CA VAL A 135 5.60 17.61 0.10
C VAL A 135 4.34 16.78 0.18
N ILE A 136 4.51 15.46 0.23
CA ILE A 136 3.42 14.52 0.48
C ILE A 136 3.59 14.01 1.91
N THR A 137 2.71 14.43 2.81
CA THR A 137 2.68 13.98 4.20
C THR A 137 1.73 12.79 4.32
N SER A 138 2.25 11.66 4.79
CA SER A 138 1.49 10.42 5.02
C SER A 138 1.27 10.21 6.52
N PHE A 139 0.03 9.93 6.92
CA PHE A 139 -0.34 9.66 8.31
C PHE A 139 -0.70 8.18 8.45
N PHE A 140 -0.08 7.50 9.42
CA PHE A 140 -0.27 6.07 9.68
C PHE A 140 -0.96 5.87 11.02
N ALA A 141 -1.94 4.98 11.07
CA ALA A 141 -2.54 4.51 12.31
C ALA A 141 -1.70 3.34 12.83
N VAL A 142 -0.93 3.58 13.90
CA VAL A 142 -0.16 2.53 14.57
C VAL A 142 -1.02 1.95 15.69
N PRO A 143 -1.29 0.63 15.72
CA PRO A 143 -1.97 0.01 16.84
C PRO A 143 -1.13 0.14 18.11
N GLN A 144 -1.73 0.60 19.21
CA GLN A 144 -1.07 0.55 20.51
C GLN A 144 -1.16 -0.88 21.08
N GLN A 145 -0.07 -1.36 21.71
CA GLN A 145 0.04 -2.71 22.27
C GLN A 145 -0.97 -3.00 23.38
N GLU A 146 -1.54 -1.98 24.01
CA GLU A 146 -2.68 -2.15 24.89
C GLU A 146 -3.87 -2.55 24.04
N GLN A 147 -4.16 -3.86 24.04
CA GLN A 147 -5.39 -4.42 23.49
C GLN A 147 -6.53 -3.50 23.91
N THR A 148 -7.13 -2.84 22.93
CA THR A 148 -8.40 -2.17 23.14
C THR A 148 -9.30 -3.18 23.84
N SER A 149 -9.88 -2.83 25.00
CA SER A 149 -10.81 -3.68 25.77
C SER A 149 -12.06 -4.08 24.98
N PHE A 150 -12.13 -3.68 23.72
CA PHE A 150 -13.19 -3.95 22.79
C PHE A 150 -13.15 -5.39 22.31
N HIS A 151 -14.22 -6.13 22.59
CA HIS A 151 -14.50 -7.43 22.00
C HIS A 151 -15.28 -7.24 20.71
N VAL A 152 -14.76 -7.80 19.61
CA VAL A 152 -15.39 -7.73 18.29
C VAL A 152 -16.31 -8.94 18.08
N TYR A 153 -17.57 -8.67 17.75
CA TYR A 153 -18.58 -9.67 17.41
C TYR A 153 -19.08 -9.47 15.98
N LYS A 154 -19.18 -10.57 15.23
CA LYS A 154 -19.93 -10.60 13.97
C LYS A 154 -21.37 -11.01 14.28
N LEU A 155 -22.32 -10.12 14.02
CA LEU A 155 -23.73 -10.38 14.25
C LEU A 155 -24.31 -11.14 13.05
N LEU A 156 -24.89 -12.31 13.34
CA LEU A 156 -25.60 -13.12 12.35
C LEU A 156 -27.10 -12.97 12.60
N THR A 157 -27.84 -12.48 11.61
CA THR A 157 -29.29 -12.40 11.68
C THR A 157 -29.89 -13.66 11.08
N MET A 158 -30.57 -14.46 11.91
CA MET A 158 -31.31 -15.63 11.45
C MET A 158 -32.81 -15.34 11.42
N PRO A 159 -33.55 -15.79 10.39
CA PRO A 159 -35.00 -15.71 10.39
C PRO A 159 -35.60 -16.50 11.56
N TYR A 160 -36.66 -15.97 12.18
CA TYR A 160 -37.38 -16.63 13.27
C TYR A 160 -38.89 -16.41 13.17
N LEU A 161 -39.67 -17.28 13.81
CA LEU A 161 -41.13 -17.20 13.80
C LEU A 161 -41.61 -16.21 14.87
N HIS A 162 -42.35 -15.17 14.45
CA HIS A 162 -42.98 -14.21 15.34
C HIS A 162 -44.41 -13.93 14.86
N LYS A 163 -45.41 -14.12 15.74
CA LYS A 163 -46.84 -13.92 15.42
C LYS A 163 -47.27 -14.64 14.13
N ASN A 164 -46.92 -15.93 14.01
CA ASN A 164 -47.20 -16.79 12.84
C ASN A 164 -46.58 -16.32 11.51
N ARG A 165 -45.54 -15.48 11.56
CA ARG A 165 -44.81 -15.06 10.36
C ARG A 165 -43.31 -15.23 10.59
N THR A 166 -42.60 -15.70 9.57
CA THR A 166 -41.14 -15.73 9.59
C THR A 166 -40.63 -14.33 9.28
N ILE A 167 -39.91 -13.76 10.24
CA ILE A 167 -39.29 -12.45 10.12
C ILE A 167 -37.78 -12.57 10.31
N GLN A 168 -37.03 -11.68 9.67
CA GLN A 168 -35.60 -11.53 9.90
C GLN A 168 -35.34 -10.08 10.28
N LEU A 169 -34.51 -9.89 11.30
CA LEU A 169 -34.07 -8.55 11.66
C LEU A 169 -33.22 -7.97 10.54
N SER A 170 -33.48 -6.72 10.20
CA SER A 170 -32.84 -5.98 9.12
C SER A 170 -32.20 -4.72 9.67
N HIS A 171 -31.18 -4.20 8.96
CA HIS A 171 -30.43 -3.01 9.38
C HIS A 171 -29.76 -3.17 10.76
N ILE A 172 -29.39 -4.41 11.11
CA ILE A 172 -28.49 -4.68 12.23
C ILE A 172 -27.06 -4.53 11.73
N PRO A 173 -26.16 -3.86 12.47
CA PRO A 173 -24.75 -3.78 12.10
C PRO A 173 -24.16 -5.18 11.94
N ARG A 174 -23.34 -5.39 10.92
CA ARG A 174 -22.68 -6.69 10.68
C ARG A 174 -21.61 -6.98 11.73
N TYR A 175 -20.92 -5.94 12.18
CA TYR A 175 -19.87 -6.04 13.17
C TYR A 175 -20.11 -5.04 14.29
N TRP A 176 -19.73 -5.47 15.49
CA TRP A 176 -19.99 -4.75 16.70
C TRP A 176 -18.83 -4.93 17.67
N GLU A 177 -18.26 -3.82 18.13
CA GLU A 177 -17.22 -3.83 19.15
C GLU A 177 -17.78 -3.34 20.48
N ILE A 178 -17.49 -4.05 21.58
CA ILE A 178 -17.95 -3.73 22.93
C ILE A 178 -16.78 -3.62 23.88
N ASN A 179 -16.63 -2.47 24.52
CA ASN A 179 -15.77 -2.33 25.69
C ASN A 179 -16.61 -2.63 26.95
N PRO A 180 -16.37 -3.76 27.64
CA PRO A 180 -17.17 -4.17 28.80
C PRO A 180 -16.88 -3.30 30.03
N THR A 181 -15.73 -2.64 30.09
CA THR A 181 -15.35 -1.77 31.22
C THR A 181 -16.19 -0.49 31.22
N ASP A 182 -16.35 0.13 30.04
CA ASP A 182 -16.96 1.46 29.93
C ASP A 182 -18.38 1.42 29.33
N ASN A 183 -18.86 0.23 28.95
CA ASN A 183 -20.14 0.02 28.26
C ASN A 183 -20.30 0.86 26.98
N THR A 184 -19.18 1.10 26.30
CA THR A 184 -19.13 1.81 25.01
C THR A 184 -19.01 0.83 23.86
N THR A 185 -19.57 1.21 22.72
CA THR A 185 -19.62 0.38 21.52
C THR A 185 -19.33 1.14 20.24
N MET A 186 -18.89 0.39 19.24
CA MET A 186 -18.76 0.85 17.85
C MET A 186 -19.49 -0.14 16.93
N GLU A 187 -20.13 0.39 15.88
CA GLU A 187 -21.00 -0.40 15.00
C GLU A 187 -20.57 -0.20 13.53
N TRP A 188 -20.39 -1.30 12.80
CA TRP A 188 -20.11 -1.30 11.36
C TRP A 188 -21.20 -2.04 10.60
N HIS A 189 -21.74 -1.39 9.57
CA HIS A 189 -22.72 -2.00 8.67
C HIS A 189 -22.03 -2.72 7.51
N ASP A 190 -20.95 -2.14 6.99
CA ASP A 190 -20.08 -2.76 6.00
C ASP A 190 -18.61 -2.45 6.32
N PRO A 191 -17.84 -3.41 6.86
CA PRO A 191 -16.44 -3.15 7.22
C PRO A 191 -15.55 -2.94 5.99
N GLU A 192 -15.88 -3.56 4.85
CA GLU A 192 -15.07 -3.48 3.63
C GLU A 192 -15.10 -2.06 3.05
N GLU A 193 -16.26 -1.40 3.08
CA GLU A 193 -16.41 0.00 2.65
C GLU A 193 -15.63 0.96 3.56
N SER A 194 -15.56 0.68 4.86
CA SER A 194 -14.81 1.49 5.84
C SER A 194 -13.30 1.21 5.86
N GLY A 195 -12.79 0.37 4.95
CA GLY A 195 -11.37 -0.01 4.91
C GLY A 195 -10.92 -0.79 6.15
N CYS A 196 -11.87 -1.47 6.80
CA CYS A 196 -11.68 -2.14 8.08
C CYS A 196 -11.47 -3.64 7.86
N ASN A 197 -10.29 -4.17 8.22
CA ASN A 197 -10.08 -5.62 8.23
C ASN A 197 -10.04 -6.16 9.66
N LEU A 198 -11.21 -6.40 10.23
CA LEU A 198 -11.39 -6.90 11.60
C LEU A 198 -10.73 -8.26 11.88
N GLN A 199 -10.35 -9.03 10.86
CA GLN A 199 -9.64 -10.31 11.05
C GLN A 199 -8.14 -10.13 11.28
N LEU A 200 -7.56 -9.01 10.84
CA LEU A 200 -6.11 -8.84 10.74
C LEU A 200 -5.60 -7.54 11.37
N MET A 201 -6.42 -6.50 11.45
CA MET A 201 -6.03 -5.18 11.94
C MET A 201 -7.14 -4.61 12.84
N THR A 202 -6.74 -4.16 14.02
CA THR A 202 -7.58 -3.34 14.92
C THR A 202 -7.61 -1.87 14.52
N SER A 203 -6.93 -1.49 13.43
CA SER A 203 -6.90 -0.12 12.93
C SER A 203 -7.84 0.04 11.75
N TYR A 204 -8.69 1.04 11.83
CA TYR A 204 -9.70 1.37 10.84
C TYR A 204 -9.39 2.72 10.21
N ARG A 205 -9.60 2.85 8.89
CA ARG A 205 -9.46 4.14 8.21
C ARG A 205 -10.51 5.12 8.70
N ASP A 206 -11.75 4.66 8.78
CA ASP A 206 -12.89 5.38 9.33
C ASP A 206 -13.41 4.62 10.56
N THR A 207 -12.83 4.90 11.73
CA THR A 207 -13.33 4.38 13.00
C THR A 207 -14.70 5.02 13.30
N PRO A 208 -15.79 4.26 13.41
CA PRO A 208 -17.08 4.79 13.81
C PRO A 208 -17.00 5.48 15.17
N PRO A 209 -17.87 6.47 15.43
CA PRO A 209 -17.88 7.14 16.72
C PRO A 209 -18.20 6.15 17.84
N LEU A 210 -17.48 6.28 18.96
CA LEU A 210 -17.83 5.61 20.20
C LEU A 210 -19.20 6.06 20.68
N ARG A 211 -20.07 5.11 20.99
CA ARG A 211 -21.41 5.36 21.51
C ARG A 211 -21.65 4.55 22.76
N THR A 212 -22.41 5.08 23.70
CA THR A 212 -22.97 4.27 24.80
C THR A 212 -24.12 3.42 24.28
N ILE A 213 -24.24 2.18 24.74
CA ILE A 213 -25.37 1.31 24.37
C ILE A 213 -26.67 1.93 24.90
N SER A 214 -27.46 2.52 24.01
CA SER A 214 -28.80 2.99 24.36
C SER A 214 -29.74 1.79 24.52
N LYS A 215 -30.47 1.73 25.64
CA LYS A 215 -31.53 0.71 25.85
C LYS A 215 -32.65 0.80 24.82
N ASP A 216 -32.80 1.96 24.16
CA ASP A 216 -33.83 2.20 23.16
C ASP A 216 -33.37 1.84 21.73
N SER A 217 -32.10 1.48 21.52
CA SER A 217 -31.66 0.96 20.23
C SER A 217 -32.08 -0.50 20.06
N CYS A 218 -32.25 -0.96 18.81
CA CYS A 218 -32.52 -2.38 18.53
C CYS A 218 -31.51 -3.30 19.22
N LEU A 219 -30.23 -2.92 19.15
CA LEU A 219 -29.14 -3.67 19.77
C LEU A 219 -29.21 -3.66 21.30
N GLY A 220 -29.48 -2.51 21.92
CA GLY A 220 -29.67 -2.41 23.37
C GLY A 220 -30.86 -3.24 23.86
N GLN A 221 -31.94 -3.33 23.07
CA GLN A 221 -33.07 -4.19 23.38
C GLN A 221 -32.70 -5.68 23.30
N ILE A 222 -31.89 -6.10 22.31
CA ILE A 222 -31.41 -7.48 22.19
C ILE A 222 -30.56 -7.85 23.42
N ILE A 223 -29.56 -7.05 23.76
CA ILE A 223 -28.63 -7.32 24.87
C ILE A 223 -29.37 -7.31 26.21
N GLY A 224 -30.26 -6.33 26.39
CA GLY A 224 -31.06 -6.18 27.61
C GLY A 224 -32.19 -7.19 27.74
N SER A 225 -32.36 -8.11 26.78
CA SER A 225 -33.51 -9.03 26.72
C SER A 225 -34.86 -8.30 26.82
N LEU A 226 -34.95 -7.12 26.22
CA LEU A 226 -36.14 -6.28 26.19
C LEU A 226 -36.99 -6.58 24.95
N PRO A 227 -38.27 -6.18 24.93
CA PRO A 227 -39.09 -6.26 23.73
C PRO A 227 -38.47 -5.46 22.57
N LEU A 228 -38.42 -6.08 21.38
CA LEU A 228 -37.72 -5.56 20.19
C LEU A 228 -38.52 -4.51 19.40
N PHE A 229 -38.99 -3.45 20.07
CA PHE A 229 -39.80 -2.40 19.44
C PHE A 229 -39.01 -1.52 18.46
N SER A 230 -37.70 -1.37 18.68
CA SER A 230 -36.83 -0.51 17.88
C SER A 230 -36.13 -1.25 16.74
N CYS A 231 -36.39 -2.55 16.57
CA CYS A 231 -35.78 -3.36 15.53
C CYS A 231 -36.62 -3.34 14.25
N HIS A 232 -35.98 -3.03 13.12
CA HIS A 232 -36.61 -3.19 11.81
C HIS A 232 -36.64 -4.67 11.43
N ALA A 233 -37.83 -5.23 11.19
CA ALA A 233 -37.99 -6.58 10.70
C ALA A 233 -38.44 -6.59 9.23
N LYS A 234 -37.89 -7.51 8.44
CA LYS A 234 -38.36 -7.82 7.08
C LYS A 234 -39.04 -9.18 7.08
N TYR A 235 -40.14 -9.28 6.35
CA TYR A 235 -40.78 -10.57 6.10
C TYR A 235 -39.93 -11.39 5.15
N VAL A 236 -39.71 -12.64 5.50
CA VAL A 236 -38.99 -13.57 4.63
C VAL A 236 -40.00 -14.59 4.15
N SER A 237 -40.28 -14.61 2.85
CA SER A 237 -41.09 -15.65 2.23
C SER A 237 -40.37 -16.98 2.42
N HIS A 238 -41.04 -17.93 3.09
CA HIS A 238 -40.61 -19.30 3.39
C HIS A 238 -39.36 -19.74 2.62
N PHE A 239 -38.20 -19.69 3.28
CA PHE A 239 -37.07 -20.50 2.85
C PHE A 239 -37.38 -21.93 3.27
N GLY A 240 -37.30 -22.87 2.31
CA GLY A 240 -37.26 -24.29 2.61
C GLY A 240 -36.16 -24.53 3.64
N VAL A 241 -36.58 -24.92 4.84
CA VAL A 241 -35.67 -25.25 5.94
C VAL A 241 -34.89 -26.48 5.49
N PHE A 242 -33.61 -26.30 5.16
CA PHE A 242 -32.66 -27.41 5.20
C PHE A 242 -32.40 -27.68 6.68
N VAL A 243 -33.00 -28.78 7.16
CA VAL A 243 -32.69 -29.42 8.45
C VAL A 243 -31.32 -30.08 8.34
#